data_AF-A0A9N9KCE4-F1
#
_entry.id   AF-A0A9N9KCE4-F1
#
_cell.length_a   1.000
_cell.length_b   1.000
_cell.length_c   1.000
_cell.angle_alpha   90.00
_cell.angle_beta   90.00
_cell.angle_gamma   90.00
#
_symmetry.space_group_name_H-M   'P 1'
#
loop_
_entity.id
_entity.type
_entity.pdbx_description
1 polymer ?
#
loop_
_entity_poly.entity_id
_entity_poly.type
_entity_poly.pdbx_seq_one_letter_code
_entity_poly.pdbx_strand_id
1 'polypeptide(L)' 'MTVNQYCNSGDLRSFLKSNFEHLKWESKIRILYQISSGLHFIHDWAKLTHRDFHPGNILVE' A
#
# COMPACT_ATOMS: atom_id res chain seq x y z
N MET A 1 13.94 -3.38 -18.66
CA MET A 1 13.43 -2.12 -18.09
C MET A 1 11.92 -2.25 -18.04
N THR A 2 11.31 -2.08 -16.86
CA THR A 2 9.85 -2.05 -16.70
C THR A 2 9.42 -0.61 -16.45
N VAL A 3 8.29 -0.19 -17.03
CA VAL A 3 7.72 1.14 -16.84
C VAL A 3 6.46 0.97 -15.98
N ASN A 4 6.46 1.58 -14.80
CA ASN A 4 5.34 1.55 -13.85
C ASN A 4 4.79 2.96 -13.67
N GLN A 5 3.54 3.06 -13.20
CA GLN A 5 2.96 4.34 -12.76
C GLN A 5 3.83 4.94 -11.65
N TYR A 6 4.08 6.25 -11.74
CA TYR A 6 4.82 6.98 -10.71
C TYR A 6 3.90 7.34 -9.55
N CYS A 7 4.28 6.92 -8.34
CA CYS A 7 3.54 7.18 -7.12
C CYS A 7 4.19 8.33 -6.34
N ASN A 8 3.55 9.51 -6.36
CA ASN A 8 4.13 10.76 -5.84
C ASN A 8 4.45 10.71 -4.35
N SER A 9 3.67 9.94 -3.58
CA SER A 9 3.80 9.85 -2.12
C SER A 9 4.81 8.79 -1.66
N GLY A 10 5.47 8.10 -2.60
CA GLY A 10 6.51 7.10 -2.31
C GLY A 10 5.96 5.83 -1.67
N ASP A 11 6.73 5.21 -0.77
CA ASP A 11 6.32 4.01 -0.05
C ASP A 11 5.52 4.33 1.22
N LEU A 12 4.67 3.38 1.65
CA LEU A 12 3.77 3.56 2.79
C LEU A 12 4.54 3.79 4.10
N ARG A 13 5.73 3.21 4.29
CA ARG A 13 6.53 3.45 5.51
C ARG A 13 6.94 4.92 5.59
N SER A 14 7.51 5.45 4.50
CA SER A 14 7.93 6.86 4.41
C SER A 14 6.74 7.80 4.51
N PHE A 15 5.64 7.48 3.81
CA PHE A 15 4.40 8.25 3.87
C PHE A 15 3.85 8.34 5.29
N LEU A 16 3.71 7.22 6.00
CA LEU A 16 3.21 7.21 7.37
C LEU A 16 4.15 7.96 8.32
N LYS A 17 5.47 7.78 8.19
CA LYS A 17 6.44 8.49 9.03
C LYS A 17 6.28 10.01 8.97
N SER A 18 5.94 10.55 7.80
CA SER A 18 5.79 12.00 7.60
C SER A 18 4.38 12.53 7.87
N ASN A 19 3.33 11.69 7.79
CA ASN A 19 1.94 12.16 7.76
C ASN A 19 1.04 11.57 8.86
N PHE A 20 1.53 10.64 9.69
CA PHE A 20 0.66 9.87 10.59
C PHE A 20 -0.17 10.71 11.56
N GLU A 21 0.40 11.80 12.07
CA GLU A 21 -0.28 12.73 13.00
C GLU A 21 -1.39 13.55 12.33
N HIS A 22 -1.27 13.79 11.02
CA HIS A 22 -2.24 14.56 10.24
C HIS A 22 -3.29 13.68 9.54
N LEU A 23 -3.09 12.36 9.52
CA LEU A 23 -4.04 11.42 8.95
C LEU A 23 -5.29 11.31 9.83
N LYS A 24 -6.43 11.66 9.23
CA LYS A 24 -7.75 11.39 9.79
C LYS A 24 -7.99 9.89 9.92
N TRP A 25 -8.86 9.50 10.84
CA TRP A 25 -9.15 8.09 11.12
C TRP A 25 -9.76 7.37 9.90
N GLU A 26 -10.62 8.07 9.15
CA GLU A 26 -11.23 7.57 7.92
C GLU A 26 -10.17 7.25 6.87
N SER A 27 -9.13 8.07 6.75
CA SER A 27 -8.00 7.82 5.85
C SER A 27 -7.22 6.58 6.27
N LYS A 28 -7.01 6.37 7.57
CA LYS A 28 -6.32 5.17 8.10
C LYS A 28 -7.11 3.90 7.77
N ILE A 29 -8.43 3.92 7.97
CA ILE A 29 -9.32 2.81 7.59
C ILE A 29 -9.26 2.56 6.08
N ARG A 30 -9.32 3.62 5.26
CA ARG A 30 -9.26 3.49 3.80
C ARG A 30 -7.96 2.82 3.33
N ILE A 31 -6.81 3.22 3.91
CA ILE A 31 -5.51 2.60 3.61
C ILE A 31 -5.54 1.10 3.95
N LEU A 32 -6.01 0.74 5.14
CA LEU A 32 -6.10 -0.67 5.57
C LEU A 32 -7.03 -1.50 4.66
N TYR A 33 -8.16 -0.92 4.25
CA TYR A 33 -9.09 -1.55 3.32
C TYR A 33 -8.45 -1.79 1.96
N GLN A 34 -7.77 -0.80 1.39
CA GLN A 34 -7.09 -0.94 0.09
C GLN A 34 -5.99 -2.00 0.13
N ILE A 35 -5.19 -2.03 1.20
CA ILE A 35 -4.14 -3.05 1.40
C ILE A 35 -4.76 -4.45 1.48
N SER A 36 -5.81 -4.60 2.29
CA SER A 36 -6.52 -5.88 2.46
C SER A 36 -7.14 -6.37 1.15
N SER A 37 -7.75 -5.46 0.38
CA SER A 37 -8.33 -5.75 -0.93
C SER A 37 -7.27 -6.19 -1.95
N GLY A 38 -6.13 -5.50 -2.01
CA GLY A 38 -5.01 -5.88 -2.87
C GLY A 38 -4.43 -7.25 -2.52
N LEU A 39 -4.26 -7.54 -1.22
CA LEU A 39 -3.81 -8.87 -0.78
C LEU A 39 -4.83 -9.97 -1.10
N HIS A 40 -6.12 -9.72 -0.89
CA HIS A 40 -7.17 -10.66 -1.28
C HIS A 40 -7.12 -10.95 -2.79
N PHE A 41 -6.91 -9.93 -3.63
CA PHE A 41 -6.71 -10.11 -5.06
C PHE A 41 -5.50 -11.01 -5.37
N ILE A 42 -4.33 -10.73 -4.77
CA ILE A 42 -3.11 -11.51 -5.00
C ILE A 42 -3.32 -12.99 -4.60
N HIS A 43 -3.93 -13.23 -3.45
CA HIS A 43 -4.11 -14.58 -2.92
C HIS A 43 -5.20 -15.36 -3.66
N ASP A 44 -6.38 -14.77 -3.83
CA ASP A 44 -7.57 -15.51 -4.23
C ASP A 44 -7.81 -15.45 -5.73
N TRP A 45 -7.45 -14.34 -6.39
CA TRP A 45 -7.64 -14.19 -7.83
C TRP A 45 -6.40 -14.55 -8.62
N ALA A 46 -5.24 -14.02 -8.22
CA ALA A 46 -3.97 -14.33 -8.91
C ALA A 46 -3.37 -15.67 -8.48
N LYS A 47 -3.83 -16.27 -7.38
CA LYS A 47 -3.28 -17.53 -6.80
C LYS A 47 -1.79 -17.44 -6.51
N LEU A 48 -1.33 -16.27 -6.07
CA LEU A 48 0.06 -15.99 -5.73
C LEU A 48 0.21 -15.67 -4.25
N THR A 49 1.45 -15.76 -3.75
CA THR A 49 1.83 -15.23 -2.44
C THR A 49 2.77 -14.06 -2.67
N HIS A 50 2.56 -12.92 -2.00
CA HIS A 50 3.38 -11.72 -2.19
C HIS A 50 4.85 -11.93 -1.78
N ARG A 51 5.12 -12.78 -0.77
CA ARG A 51 6.45 -13.18 -0.25
C ARG A 51 7.32 -12.10 0.40
N ASP A 52 7.15 -10.83 0.03
CA ASP A 52 7.86 -9.70 0.65
C ASP A 52 6.90 -8.54 1.00
N PHE A 53 5.84 -8.88 1.73
CA PHE A 53 4.77 -7.93 2.06
C PHE A 53 5.15 -7.11 3.31
N HIS A 54 5.49 -5.84 3.11
CA HIS A 54 5.78 -4.89 4.18
C HIS A 54 5.50 -3.44 3.73
N PRO A 55 5.36 -2.46 4.65
CA PRO A 55 5.01 -1.08 4.28
C PRO A 55 5.95 -0.40 3.26
N GLY A 56 7.24 -0.77 3.25
CA GLY A 56 8.19 -0.24 2.25
C GLY A 56 7.98 -0.74 0.81
N ASN A 57 7.14 -1.76 0.60
CA ASN A 57 6.82 -2.34 -0.72
C ASN A 57 5.38 -2.01 -1.14
N ILE A 58 4.71 -1.12 -0.41
CA ILE A 58 3.37 -0.63 -0.74
C ILE A 58 3.55 0.81 -1.20
N LEU A 59 3.25 1.10 -2.45
CA LEU A 59 3.33 2.45 -2.99
C LEU A 59 2.04 3.24 -2.70
N VAL A 60 2.20 4.53 -2.47
CA VAL A 60 1.10 5.47 -2.20
C VAL A 60 1.10 6.52 -3.30
N GLU A 61 -0.05 6.67 -3.95
CA GLU A 61 -0.31 7.76 -4.89
C GLU A 61 -0.69 9.04 -4.15
#